data_AF-A0A925WNI7-F1
#
_entry.id   AF-A0A925WNI7-F1
#
_cell.length_a   1.000
_cell.length_b   1.000
_cell.length_c   1.000
_cell.angle_alpha   90.00
_cell.angle_beta   90.00
_cell.angle_gamma   90.00
#
_symmetry.space_group_name_H-M   'P 1'
#
loop_
_entity.id
_entity.type
_entity.pdbx_description
1 polymer ?
#
loop_
_entity_poly.entity_id
_entity_poly.type
_entity_poly.pdbx_seq_one_letter_code
_entity_poly.pdbx_strand_id
1 'polypeptide(L)'
;MGRNSRKHQRRKHLTPVKQPLDSLDWQRGRRRAREKRFSVMYALRKAGGRRGSRVLSLVLLALLLTLLRTPTYAQAVGGVARVSGSVYDAGTRSPLVGVTVALDGVALGISDSAGSFSAALDLSAAYQMTEIRLSAPGYGDWTMTPTALEPNVTRLLDAVYLGADAVTVYGGIVPGSIQRTAADWAAIAQLNTNAVRQPDYLPRGMRTDVSEFDIPMTITVGISPYLHCSDWLNAGQPIDEIITIDFKDYVRQVLPNEWISAWLPQSLQ
;
A
#
# COMPACT_ATOMS: atom_id res chain seq x y z
N MET A 1 13.36 -24.49 -62.96
CA MET A 1 12.79 -25.32 -61.88
C MET A 1 12.63 -24.48 -60.63
N GLY A 2 11.40 -24.34 -60.11
CA GLY A 2 11.03 -24.04 -58.70
C GLY A 2 11.45 -22.69 -58.08
N ARG A 3 10.67 -21.98 -57.25
CA ARG A 3 9.32 -22.14 -56.67
C ARG A 3 8.88 -20.73 -56.20
N ASN A 4 7.66 -20.32 -56.54
CA ASN A 4 7.02 -19.11 -56.03
C ASN A 4 6.49 -19.34 -54.60
N SER A 5 6.89 -18.51 -53.64
CA SER A 5 6.42 -18.55 -52.26
C SER A 5 5.27 -17.55 -52.04
N ARG A 6 4.04 -18.06 -51.93
CA ARG A 6 2.82 -17.29 -51.66
C ARG A 6 2.71 -17.00 -50.16
N LYS A 7 2.70 -15.72 -49.79
CA LYS A 7 2.38 -15.24 -48.43
C LYS A 7 0.87 -15.35 -48.18
N HIS A 8 0.46 -16.17 -47.21
CA HIS A 8 -0.92 -16.22 -46.72
C HIS A 8 -1.16 -15.14 -45.67
N GLN A 9 -1.96 -14.14 -46.03
CA GLN A 9 -2.46 -13.10 -45.14
C GLN A 9 -3.72 -13.62 -44.43
N ARG A 10 -3.59 -14.03 -43.16
CA ARG A 10 -4.72 -14.41 -42.30
C ARG A 10 -5.49 -13.15 -41.88
N ARG A 11 -6.68 -12.93 -42.45
CA ARG A 11 -7.67 -11.97 -41.96
C ARG A 11 -8.19 -12.44 -40.60
N LYS A 12 -7.97 -11.65 -39.56
CA LYS A 12 -8.60 -11.85 -38.24
C LYS A 12 -10.04 -11.33 -38.32
N HIS A 13 -11.00 -12.20 -38.06
CA HIS A 13 -12.41 -11.84 -37.89
C HIS A 13 -12.55 -11.00 -36.60
N LEU A 14 -12.99 -9.75 -36.76
CA LEU A 14 -13.43 -8.90 -35.67
C LEU A 14 -14.86 -9.31 -35.28
N THR A 15 -15.04 -9.75 -34.04
CA THR A 15 -16.35 -9.94 -33.41
C THR A 15 -16.98 -8.58 -33.08
N PRO A 16 -18.29 -8.41 -33.30
CA PRO A 16 -18.97 -7.15 -32.98
C PRO A 16 -19.07 -6.97 -31.45
N VAL A 17 -18.61 -5.81 -30.99
CA VAL A 17 -18.76 -5.34 -29.60
C VAL A 17 -20.24 -5.07 -29.34
N LYS A 18 -20.84 -5.83 -28.40
CA LYS A 18 -22.19 -5.55 -27.89
C LYS A 18 -22.16 -4.22 -27.15
N GLN A 19 -22.94 -3.25 -27.64
CA GLN A 19 -23.19 -2.00 -26.93
C GLN A 19 -24.01 -2.28 -25.65
N PRO A 20 -23.65 -1.69 -24.50
CA PRO A 20 -24.46 -1.79 -23.30
C PRO A 20 -25.76 -0.99 -23.45
N LEU A 21 -26.90 -1.69 -23.31
CA LEU A 21 -28.21 -1.11 -23.02
C LEU A 21 -28.12 -0.41 -21.66
N ASP A 22 -27.96 0.92 -21.60
CA ASP A 22 -28.17 1.66 -20.33
C ASP A 22 -28.33 3.19 -20.48
N SER A 23 -28.74 3.70 -21.65
CA SER A 23 -28.88 5.16 -21.85
C SER A 23 -30.28 5.73 -21.60
N LEU A 24 -31.31 4.89 -21.47
CA LEU A 24 -32.72 5.35 -21.40
C LEU A 24 -33.30 5.47 -19.99
N ASP A 25 -32.75 4.77 -18.99
CA ASP A 25 -33.27 4.86 -17.61
C ASP A 25 -32.68 5.99 -16.78
N TRP A 26 -31.49 6.49 -17.14
CA TRP A 26 -30.89 7.64 -16.46
C TRP A 26 -31.63 8.97 -16.74
N GLN A 27 -32.24 9.12 -17.93
CA GLN A 27 -33.00 10.31 -18.30
C GLN A 27 -34.35 10.42 -17.55
N ARG A 28 -34.96 9.30 -17.15
CA ARG A 28 -36.24 9.30 -16.42
C ARG A 28 -36.11 9.68 -14.94
N GLY A 29 -34.94 9.46 -14.33
CA GLY A 29 -34.68 9.85 -12.93
C GLY A 29 -34.60 11.37 -12.70
N ARG A 30 -34.10 12.15 -13.68
CA ARG A 30 -33.89 13.59 -13.52
C ARG A 30 -35.16 14.44 -13.55
N ARG A 31 -36.24 13.98 -14.20
CA ARG A 31 -37.50 14.76 -14.26
C ARG A 31 -38.26 14.76 -12.93
N ARG A 32 -38.21 13.68 -12.14
CA ARG A 32 -38.92 13.60 -10.84
C ARG A 32 -38.28 14.46 -9.73
N ALA A 33 -37.01 14.87 -9.88
CA ALA A 33 -36.33 15.72 -8.90
C ALA A 33 -36.64 17.22 -9.06
N ARG A 34 -37.09 17.68 -10.24
CA ARG A 34 -37.42 19.09 -10.47
C ARG A 34 -38.81 19.50 -9.98
N GLU A 35 -39.78 18.58 -9.93
CA GLU A 35 -41.14 18.91 -9.46
C GLU A 35 -41.26 19.00 -7.93
N LYS A 36 -40.40 18.32 -7.16
CA LYS A 36 -40.43 18.44 -5.69
C LYS A 36 -39.86 19.78 -5.17
N ARG A 37 -39.08 20.51 -5.97
CA ARG A 37 -38.51 21.80 -5.55
C ARG A 37 -39.50 22.98 -5.63
N PHE A 38 -40.52 22.89 -6.48
CA PHE A 38 -41.50 23.97 -6.62
C PHE A 38 -42.63 23.92 -5.57
N SER A 39 -42.92 22.75 -5.00
CA SER A 39 -43.99 22.61 -4.00
C SER A 39 -43.62 23.17 -2.62
N VAL A 40 -42.34 23.15 -2.24
CA VAL A 40 -41.88 23.66 -0.93
C VAL A 40 -41.90 25.20 -0.88
N MET A 41 -41.63 25.88 -2.01
CA MET A 41 -41.59 27.34 -2.07
C MET A 41 -42.99 27.98 -1.95
N TYR A 42 -44.06 27.29 -2.34
CA TYR A 42 -45.42 27.85 -2.26
C TYR A 42 -46.06 27.68 -0.88
N ALA A 43 -45.70 26.64 -0.12
CA ALA A 43 -46.22 26.43 1.23
C ALA A 43 -45.71 27.47 2.26
N LEU A 44 -44.55 28.08 2.01
CA LEU A 44 -43.95 29.06 2.94
C LEU A 44 -44.56 30.47 2.85
N ARG A 45 -45.39 30.78 1.84
CA ARG A 45 -45.91 32.14 1.64
C ARG A 45 -47.22 32.46 2.37
N LYS A 46 -47.96 31.44 2.89
CA LYS A 46 -49.31 31.66 3.45
C LYS A 46 -49.38 31.73 4.99
N ALA A 47 -48.28 31.48 5.70
CA ALA A 47 -48.24 31.55 7.17
C ALA A 47 -47.76 32.93 7.66
N GLY A 48 -48.48 33.99 7.31
CA GLY A 48 -48.23 35.38 7.71
C GLY A 48 -48.68 35.69 9.15
N GLY A 49 -48.17 34.96 10.14
CA GLY A 49 -48.36 35.27 11.56
C GLY A 49 -47.06 35.77 12.18
N ARG A 50 -47.10 36.83 13.00
CA ARG A 50 -45.96 37.46 13.71
C ARG A 50 -45.00 36.50 14.46
N ARG A 51 -45.36 35.23 14.63
CA ARG A 51 -44.50 34.18 15.20
C ARG A 51 -43.51 33.56 14.19
N GLY A 52 -43.70 33.75 12.87
CA GLY A 52 -42.84 33.18 11.83
C GLY A 52 -41.45 33.84 11.70
N SER A 53 -41.30 35.09 12.15
CA SER A 53 -40.03 35.82 12.05
C SER A 53 -38.92 35.22 12.93
N ARG A 54 -39.26 34.73 14.14
CA ARG A 54 -38.28 34.11 15.04
C ARG A 54 -37.76 32.77 14.51
N VAL A 55 -38.65 31.99 13.88
CA VAL A 55 -38.27 30.69 13.29
C VAL A 55 -37.38 30.90 12.07
N LEU A 56 -37.69 31.88 11.21
CA LEU A 56 -36.87 32.20 10.05
C LEU A 56 -35.46 32.67 10.47
N SER A 57 -35.35 33.54 11.48
CA SER A 57 -34.05 33.99 11.99
C SER A 57 -33.22 32.86 12.58
N LEU A 58 -33.83 31.91 13.32
CA LEU A 58 -33.10 30.76 13.86
C LEU A 58 -32.63 29.80 12.76
N VAL A 59 -33.44 29.56 11.73
CA VAL A 59 -33.05 28.73 10.58
C VAL A 59 -31.91 29.40 9.81
N LEU A 60 -31.97 30.71 9.59
CA LEU A 60 -30.94 31.46 8.87
C LEU A 60 -29.63 31.53 9.67
N LEU A 61 -29.70 31.68 10.99
CA LEU A 61 -28.55 31.62 11.89
C LEU A 61 -27.91 30.22 11.91
N ALA A 62 -28.72 29.16 11.98
CA ALA A 62 -28.23 27.78 11.91
C ALA A 62 -27.56 27.48 10.56
N LEU A 63 -28.10 28.00 9.45
CA LEU A 63 -27.50 27.86 8.12
C LEU A 63 -26.19 28.67 7.99
N LEU A 64 -26.13 29.85 8.60
CA LEU A 64 -24.90 30.65 8.63
C LEU A 64 -23.80 29.93 9.45
N LEU A 65 -24.18 29.32 10.58
CA LEU A 65 -23.27 28.55 11.44
C LEU A 65 -22.77 27.27 10.77
N THR A 66 -23.56 26.62 9.91
CA THR A 66 -23.07 25.47 9.13
C THR A 66 -22.16 25.89 7.98
N LEU A 67 -22.38 27.05 7.37
CA LEU A 67 -21.47 27.61 6.35
C LEU A 67 -20.14 28.09 6.94
N LEU A 68 -20.11 28.52 8.21
CA LEU A 68 -18.87 28.85 8.93
C LEU A 68 -18.06 27.62 9.37
N ARG A 69 -18.60 26.40 9.21
CA ARG A 69 -17.88 25.13 9.43
C ARG A 69 -17.33 24.55 8.13
N THR A 70 -16.90 25.36 7.16
CA THR A 70 -16.00 24.83 6.15
C THR A 70 -14.73 24.40 6.86
N PRO A 71 -14.38 23.10 6.89
CA PRO A 71 -13.07 22.71 7.38
C PRO A 71 -12.05 23.47 6.53
N THR A 72 -11.35 24.43 7.13
CA THR A 72 -10.09 24.90 6.59
C THR A 72 -9.18 23.69 6.68
N TYR A 73 -9.15 22.89 5.63
CA TYR A 73 -8.04 22.00 5.37
C TYR A 73 -6.84 22.94 5.28
N ALA A 74 -6.09 23.05 6.38
CA ALA A 74 -4.77 23.64 6.33
C ALA A 74 -4.06 22.86 5.23
N GLN A 75 -3.88 23.49 4.08
CA GLN A 75 -3.07 22.89 3.03
C GLN A 75 -1.71 22.73 3.68
N ALA A 76 -1.30 21.48 3.90
CA ALA A 76 -0.02 21.23 4.53
C ALA A 76 1.01 21.94 3.66
N VAL A 77 1.65 22.94 4.28
CA VAL A 77 2.69 23.72 3.65
C VAL A 77 3.78 22.73 3.29
N GLY A 78 4.33 22.89 2.08
CA GLY A 78 5.44 22.07 1.59
C GLY A 78 6.54 21.90 2.64
N GLY A 79 7.33 20.84 2.49
CA GLY A 79 8.40 20.52 3.42
C GLY A 79 9.40 19.56 2.80
N VAL A 80 10.44 19.21 3.54
CA VAL A 80 11.50 18.35 3.01
C VAL A 80 11.15 16.90 3.31
N ALA A 81 10.96 16.08 2.28
CA ALA A 81 10.96 14.63 2.45
C ALA A 81 12.38 14.10 2.32
N ARG A 82 12.69 12.99 3.00
CA ARG A 82 13.96 12.30 2.86
C ARG A 82 13.76 10.85 2.46
N VAL A 83 14.69 10.31 1.68
CA VAL A 83 14.80 8.89 1.38
C VAL A 83 16.19 8.45 1.80
N SER A 84 16.27 7.43 2.64
CA SER A 84 17.55 6.87 3.09
C SER A 84 17.51 5.35 2.99
N GLY A 85 18.67 4.72 2.81
CA GLY A 85 18.77 3.27 2.74
C GLY A 85 20.19 2.81 2.53
N SER A 86 20.35 1.53 2.23
CA SER A 86 21.62 0.92 1.87
C SER A 86 21.50 0.09 0.60
N VAL A 87 22.58 0.04 -0.17
CA VAL A 87 22.64 -0.64 -1.47
C VAL A 87 23.80 -1.63 -1.48
N TYR A 88 23.52 -2.85 -1.94
CA TYR A 88 24.45 -3.96 -1.99
C TYR A 88 24.43 -4.63 -3.35
N ASP A 89 25.52 -5.31 -3.66
CA ASP A 89 25.60 -6.21 -4.80
C ASP A 89 24.79 -7.48 -4.51
N ALA A 90 23.90 -7.87 -5.44
CA ALA A 90 23.01 -9.02 -5.24
C ALA A 90 23.77 -10.36 -5.14
N GLY A 91 24.91 -10.50 -5.82
CA GLY A 91 25.68 -11.73 -5.85
C GLY A 91 26.63 -11.87 -4.67
N THR A 92 27.41 -10.82 -4.40
CA THR A 92 28.47 -10.81 -3.38
C THR A 92 28.02 -10.31 -2.02
N ARG A 93 26.85 -9.65 -1.94
CA ARG A 93 26.34 -8.98 -0.73
C ARG A 93 27.26 -7.87 -0.18
N SER A 94 28.23 -7.43 -0.98
CA SER A 94 29.13 -6.34 -0.61
C SER A 94 28.44 -4.99 -0.83
N PRO A 95 28.73 -3.98 0.01
CA PRO A 95 28.15 -2.64 -0.15
C PRO A 95 28.59 -2.01 -1.47
N LEU A 96 27.67 -1.33 -2.14
CA LEU A 96 27.95 -0.62 -3.39
C LEU A 96 28.19 0.86 -3.15
N VAL A 97 29.39 1.31 -3.52
CA VAL A 97 29.82 2.71 -3.44
C VAL A 97 29.49 3.42 -4.74
N GLY A 98 29.07 4.69 -4.68
CA GLY A 98 28.89 5.49 -5.89
C GLY A 98 27.55 5.26 -6.60
N VAL A 99 26.58 4.58 -5.97
CA VAL A 99 25.23 4.37 -6.52
C VAL A 99 24.52 5.72 -6.52
N THR A 100 24.08 6.18 -7.69
CA THR A 100 23.32 7.42 -7.83
C THR A 100 21.88 7.20 -7.41
N VAL A 101 21.38 8.07 -6.54
CA VAL A 101 19.99 8.09 -6.05
C VAL A 101 19.28 9.25 -6.74
N ALA A 102 18.24 8.95 -7.51
CA ALA A 102 17.41 9.94 -8.17
C ALA A 102 15.95 9.87 -7.69
N LEU A 103 15.35 11.04 -7.46
CA LEU A 103 13.92 11.19 -7.17
C LEU A 103 13.27 11.97 -8.30
N ASP A 104 12.25 11.39 -8.94
CA ASP A 104 11.59 11.96 -10.13
C ASP A 104 12.59 12.37 -11.24
N GLY A 105 13.65 11.56 -11.42
CA GLY A 105 14.71 11.79 -12.40
C GLY A 105 15.77 12.82 -11.99
N VAL A 106 15.63 13.48 -10.84
CA VAL A 106 16.64 14.41 -10.30
C VAL A 106 17.61 13.64 -9.41
N ALA A 107 18.90 13.65 -9.75
CA ALA A 107 19.95 13.04 -8.92
C ALA A 107 20.18 13.87 -7.65
N LEU A 108 19.99 13.25 -6.47
CA LEU A 108 19.96 13.93 -5.17
C LEU A 108 20.90 13.33 -4.13
N GLY A 109 21.51 12.18 -4.42
CA GLY A 109 22.44 11.52 -3.51
C GLY A 109 23.32 10.49 -4.21
N ILE A 110 24.37 10.09 -3.51
CA ILE A 110 25.30 9.02 -3.91
C ILE A 110 25.55 8.14 -2.68
N SER A 111 25.62 6.82 -2.85
CA SER A 111 25.97 5.91 -1.76
C SER A 111 27.44 6.01 -1.34
N ASP A 112 27.69 5.91 -0.04
CA ASP A 112 29.01 5.97 0.56
C ASP A 112 29.76 4.63 0.56
N SER A 113 30.92 4.56 1.23
CA SER A 113 31.73 3.34 1.33
C SER A 113 31.05 2.18 2.06
N ALA A 114 30.02 2.46 2.86
CA ALA A 114 29.20 1.45 3.52
C ALA A 114 27.95 1.10 2.71
N GLY A 115 27.83 1.64 1.49
CA GLY A 115 26.65 1.49 0.63
C GLY A 115 25.45 2.29 1.11
N SER A 116 25.61 3.17 2.10
CA SER A 116 24.53 3.95 2.69
C SER A 116 24.28 5.23 1.90
N PHE A 117 23.03 5.67 1.80
CA PHE A 117 22.67 6.94 1.17
C PHE A 117 21.57 7.67 1.93
N SER A 118 21.48 8.99 1.72
CA SER A 118 20.37 9.83 2.13
C SER A 118 20.16 10.95 1.11
N ALA A 119 18.97 11.05 0.54
CA ALA A 119 18.57 12.07 -0.42
C ALA A 119 17.37 12.85 0.12
N ALA A 120 17.28 14.14 -0.19
CA ALA A 120 16.22 15.02 0.27
C ALA A 120 15.52 15.68 -0.93
N LEU A 121 14.19 15.79 -0.86
CA LEU A 121 13.35 16.42 -1.88
C LEU A 121 12.43 17.44 -1.22
N ASP A 122 12.43 18.67 -1.75
CA ASP A 122 11.46 19.69 -1.38
C ASP A 122 10.10 19.34 -1.99
N LEU A 123 9.10 19.11 -1.14
CA LEU A 123 7.74 18.81 -1.56
C LEU A 123 6.94 20.10 -1.68
N SER A 124 6.21 20.26 -2.80
CA SER A 124 5.28 21.37 -3.00
C SER A 124 3.87 21.10 -2.45
N ALA A 125 3.62 19.90 -1.92
CA ALA A 125 2.32 19.44 -1.45
C ALA A 125 2.45 18.60 -0.17
N ALA A 126 1.31 18.36 0.49
CA ALA A 126 1.20 17.52 1.68
C ALA A 126 1.70 16.08 1.48
N TYR A 127 1.66 15.61 0.24
CA TYR A 127 2.29 14.37 -0.20
C TYR A 127 2.62 14.50 -1.69
N GLN A 128 3.66 13.82 -2.14
CA GLN A 128 4.03 13.74 -3.55
C GLN A 128 4.28 12.30 -3.93
N MET A 129 3.71 11.87 -5.06
CA MET A 129 4.04 10.58 -5.67
C MET A 129 5.35 10.75 -6.42
N THR A 130 6.37 10.02 -5.97
CA THR A 130 7.72 10.15 -6.48
C THR A 130 8.26 8.78 -6.91
N GLU A 131 8.89 8.75 -8.08
CA GLU A 131 9.72 7.64 -8.52
C GLU A 131 11.07 7.71 -7.81
N ILE A 132 11.51 6.58 -7.24
CA ILE A 132 12.87 6.45 -6.70
C ILE A 132 13.66 5.56 -7.64
N ARG A 133 14.81 6.05 -8.12
CA ARG A 133 15.71 5.27 -8.98
C ARG A 133 17.10 5.20 -8.38
N LEU A 134 17.67 4.01 -8.40
CA LEU A 134 19.04 3.72 -8.02
C LEU A 134 19.78 3.20 -9.25
N SER A 135 20.93 3.80 -9.57
CA SER A 135 21.73 3.41 -10.74
C SER A 135 23.22 3.37 -10.43
N ALA A 136 23.91 2.37 -11.00
CA ALA A 136 25.35 2.21 -10.87
C ALA A 136 25.92 1.56 -12.16
N PRO A 137 27.14 1.95 -12.61
CA PRO A 137 27.76 1.33 -13.77
C PRO A 137 27.93 -0.19 -13.59
N GLY A 138 27.52 -0.96 -14.60
CA GLY A 138 27.60 -2.43 -14.57
C GLY A 138 26.40 -3.13 -13.91
N TYR A 139 25.43 -2.37 -13.38
CA TYR A 139 24.20 -2.88 -12.79
C TYR A 139 22.98 -2.46 -13.63
N GLY A 140 21.92 -3.26 -13.54
CA GLY A 140 20.60 -2.85 -14.01
C GLY A 140 20.02 -1.76 -13.11
N ASP A 141 19.22 -0.87 -13.70
CA ASP A 141 18.51 0.14 -12.91
C ASP A 141 17.54 -0.52 -11.94
N TRP A 142 17.50 -0.02 -10.71
CA TRP A 142 16.46 -0.34 -9.75
C TRP A 142 15.52 0.84 -9.61
N THR A 143 14.23 0.59 -9.78
CA THR A 143 13.20 1.62 -9.79
C THR A 143 12.08 1.24 -8.84
N MET A 144 11.61 2.18 -8.01
CA MET A 144 10.40 2.04 -7.23
C MET A 144 9.35 3.07 -7.66
N THR A 145 8.19 2.60 -8.12
CA THR A 145 7.14 3.46 -8.68
C THR A 145 5.73 3.10 -8.22
N PRO A 146 4.85 4.10 -8.04
CA PRO A 146 5.09 5.39 -7.40
C PRO A 146 5.05 5.28 -5.87
N THR A 147 5.93 5.97 -5.14
CA THR A 147 5.90 6.01 -3.66
C THR A 147 5.46 7.37 -3.16
N ALA A 148 4.54 7.39 -2.19
CA ALA A 148 4.10 8.61 -1.52
C ALA A 148 5.16 9.10 -0.50
N LEU A 149 5.76 10.25 -0.81
CA LEU A 149 6.60 11.00 0.12
C LEU A 149 5.77 12.03 0.88
N GLU A 150 6.06 12.18 2.17
CA GLU A 150 5.40 13.12 3.09
C GLU A 150 6.44 14.11 3.62
N PRO A 151 6.05 15.39 3.86
CA PRO A 151 6.98 16.40 4.34
C PRO A 151 7.46 16.05 5.75
N ASN A 152 8.76 16.25 6.00
CA ASN A 152 9.45 15.98 7.25
C ASN A 152 9.45 14.50 7.66
N VAL A 153 9.12 13.59 6.75
CA VAL A 153 9.22 12.14 6.94
C VAL A 153 10.43 11.61 6.18
N THR A 154 11.18 10.72 6.84
CA THR A 154 12.23 9.94 6.16
C THR A 154 11.63 8.59 5.77
N ARG A 155 11.58 8.30 4.47
CA ARG A 155 11.33 6.96 3.96
C ARG A 155 12.62 6.16 4.01
N LEU A 156 12.56 5.04 4.72
CA LEU A 156 13.65 4.08 4.77
C LEU A 156 13.41 3.04 3.69
N LEU A 157 14.39 2.84 2.82
CA LEU A 157 14.46 1.67 1.96
C LEU A 157 15.28 0.62 2.69
N ASP A 158 14.70 -0.57 2.88
CA ASP A 158 15.45 -1.73 3.31
C ASP A 158 16.59 -2.02 2.32
N ALA A 159 17.54 -2.86 2.73
CA ALA A 159 18.73 -3.19 1.93
C ALA A 159 18.35 -3.53 0.48
N VAL A 160 18.72 -2.65 -0.45
CA VAL A 160 18.45 -2.82 -1.88
C VAL A 160 19.59 -3.61 -2.50
N TYR A 161 19.26 -4.67 -3.23
CA TYR A 161 20.25 -5.51 -3.91
C TYR A 161 20.22 -5.25 -5.41
N LEU A 162 21.30 -4.72 -5.98
CA LEU A 162 21.44 -4.49 -7.41
C LEU A 162 22.08 -5.70 -8.09
N GLY A 163 21.46 -6.15 -9.19
CA GLY A 163 21.97 -7.18 -10.08
C GLY A 163 22.26 -6.61 -11.48
N ALA A 164 22.61 -7.49 -12.42
CA ALA A 164 22.81 -7.10 -13.82
C ALA A 164 21.50 -6.72 -14.53
N ASP A 165 20.38 -7.32 -14.10
CA ASP A 165 19.06 -7.07 -14.66
C ASP A 165 18.38 -5.89 -13.95
N ALA A 166 17.62 -5.11 -14.73
CA ALA A 166 16.82 -4.03 -14.18
C ALA A 166 15.64 -4.59 -13.36
N VAL A 167 15.33 -3.91 -12.25
CA VAL A 167 14.25 -4.30 -11.33
C VAL A 167 13.30 -3.13 -11.14
N THR A 168 12.00 -3.39 -11.23
CA THR A 168 10.96 -2.41 -10.89
C THR A 168 10.10 -2.94 -9.76
N VAL A 169 10.06 -2.22 -8.64
CA VAL A 169 9.25 -2.51 -7.47
C VAL A 169 8.08 -1.55 -7.44
N TYR A 170 6.87 -2.04 -7.20
CA TYR A 170 5.71 -1.18 -7.06
C TYR A 170 5.60 -0.71 -5.61
N GLY A 171 5.88 0.58 -5.40
CA GLY A 171 5.60 1.23 -4.13
C GLY A 171 4.10 1.27 -3.92
N GLY A 172 3.57 0.52 -2.96
CA GLY A 172 2.17 0.65 -2.60
C GLY A 172 1.86 2.09 -2.20
N ILE A 173 0.77 2.66 -2.74
CA ILE A 173 0.16 3.83 -2.13
C ILE A 173 -0.45 3.29 -0.83
N VAL A 174 0.13 3.62 0.32
CA VAL A 174 -0.57 3.52 1.60
C VAL A 174 -1.11 4.92 1.88
N PRO A 175 -2.35 5.26 1.46
CA PRO A 175 -2.93 6.53 1.81
C PRO A 175 -3.18 6.53 3.32
N GLY A 176 -2.40 7.33 4.03
CA GLY A 176 -2.30 7.25 5.48
C GLY A 176 -1.27 6.20 5.85
N SER A 177 0.02 6.59 5.83
CA SER A 177 0.99 5.86 6.64
C SER A 177 0.41 5.79 8.05
N ILE A 178 0.14 4.58 8.55
CA ILE A 178 -0.20 4.42 9.96
C ILE A 178 1.01 4.98 10.68
N GLN A 179 0.87 6.18 11.26
CA GLN A 179 1.88 6.79 12.11
C GLN A 179 2.09 5.82 13.26
N ARG A 180 3.12 4.96 13.14
CA ARG A 180 3.48 4.02 14.18
C ARG A 180 3.81 4.83 15.41
N THR A 181 2.98 4.69 16.42
CA THR A 181 3.15 5.35 17.71
C THR A 181 4.42 4.80 18.38
N ALA A 182 4.91 5.51 19.41
CA ALA A 182 5.99 4.97 20.23
C ALA A 182 5.64 3.60 20.85
N ALA A 183 4.35 3.31 21.06
CA ALA A 183 3.88 2.01 21.53
C ALA A 183 4.02 0.92 20.47
N ASP A 184 3.74 1.22 19.20
CA ASP A 184 3.91 0.27 18.10
C ASP A 184 5.40 -0.10 17.93
N TRP A 185 6.29 0.90 18.05
CA TRP A 185 7.74 0.65 18.03
C TRP A 185 8.22 -0.17 19.23
N ALA A 186 7.65 0.06 20.42
CA ALA A 186 7.95 -0.76 21.60
C ALA A 186 7.48 -2.21 21.43
N ALA A 187 6.30 -2.43 20.83
CA ALA A 187 5.78 -3.77 20.56
C ALA A 187 6.63 -4.52 19.53
N ILE A 188 7.05 -3.86 18.44
CA ILE A 188 7.97 -4.43 17.44
C ILE A 188 9.33 -4.74 18.08
N ALA A 189 9.87 -3.85 18.90
CA ALA A 189 11.12 -4.07 19.61
C ALA A 189 11.03 -5.27 20.57
N GLN A 190 9.90 -5.44 21.27
CA GLN A 190 9.66 -6.61 22.12
C GLN A 190 9.58 -7.91 21.30
N LEU A 191 8.85 -7.92 20.18
CA LEU A 191 8.79 -9.07 19.28
C LEU A 191 10.18 -9.47 18.78
N ASN A 192 11.00 -8.51 18.34
CA ASN A 192 12.36 -8.77 17.89
C ASN A 192 13.28 -9.24 19.03
N THR A 193 13.12 -8.67 20.22
CA THR A 193 13.90 -9.09 21.40
C THR A 193 13.56 -10.53 21.80
N ASN A 194 12.29 -10.92 21.67
CA ASN A 194 11.84 -12.29 21.94
C ASN A 194 12.27 -13.27 20.84
N ALA A 195 12.24 -12.85 19.57
CA ALA A 195 12.69 -13.66 18.43
C ALA A 195 14.20 -13.95 18.47
N VAL A 196 15.02 -12.99 18.91
CA VAL A 196 16.49 -13.15 19.00
C VAL A 196 16.91 -13.93 20.25
N ARG A 197 16.07 -14.00 21.29
CA ARG A 197 16.38 -14.70 22.56
C ARG A 197 15.95 -16.17 22.61
N GLN A 198 15.53 -16.76 21.51
CA GLN A 198 15.28 -18.20 21.44
C GLN A 198 16.17 -18.89 20.40
N PRO A 199 17.50 -18.94 20.60
CA PRO A 199 18.38 -19.78 19.80
C PRO A 199 18.18 -21.30 20.05
N ASP A 200 17.39 -21.68 21.06
CA ASP A 200 17.12 -23.08 21.45
C ASP A 200 15.61 -23.38 21.53
N TYR A 201 14.86 -23.22 20.41
CA TYR A 201 13.48 -23.74 20.39
C TYR A 201 13.42 -25.28 20.38
N LEU A 202 14.56 -25.96 20.32
CA LEU A 202 14.68 -27.35 20.73
C LEU A 202 15.86 -27.46 21.69
N PRO A 203 15.65 -27.43 23.02
CA PRO A 203 16.74 -27.59 23.97
C PRO A 203 17.49 -28.87 23.63
N ARG A 204 18.81 -28.75 23.47
CA ARG A 204 19.70 -29.88 23.16
C ARG A 204 19.69 -30.83 24.37
N GLY A 205 18.88 -31.89 24.27
CA GLY A 205 18.56 -32.81 25.37
C GLY A 205 17.06 -33.02 25.59
N MET A 206 16.18 -32.36 24.83
CA MET A 206 14.75 -32.66 24.82
C MET A 206 14.55 -34.05 24.24
N ARG A 207 14.31 -34.97 25.16
CA ARG A 207 13.64 -36.24 24.99
C ARG A 207 12.54 -36.12 23.91
N THR A 208 12.61 -36.97 22.88
CA THR A 208 11.71 -36.98 21.71
C THR A 208 10.30 -37.48 22.03
N ASP A 209 9.93 -37.48 23.31
CA ASP A 209 8.60 -37.68 23.81
C ASP A 209 7.81 -36.39 23.49
N VAL A 210 7.34 -36.28 22.23
CA VAL A 210 6.53 -35.16 21.68
C VAL A 210 5.15 -35.01 22.38
N SER A 211 4.95 -35.63 23.54
CA SER A 211 3.66 -35.71 24.22
C SER A 211 3.31 -34.48 25.08
N GLU A 212 4.25 -33.54 25.30
CA GLU A 212 4.03 -32.42 26.21
C GLU A 212 4.47 -31.08 25.60
N PHE A 213 3.94 -30.78 24.41
CA PHE A 213 3.96 -29.42 23.88
C PHE A 213 2.60 -28.78 24.13
N ASP A 214 2.56 -27.78 25.01
CA ASP A 214 1.37 -26.95 25.23
C ASP A 214 1.17 -26.05 24.00
N ILE A 215 0.38 -26.56 23.04
CA ILE A 215 -0.01 -25.80 21.86
C ILE A 215 -0.91 -24.65 22.31
N PRO A 216 -0.57 -23.38 21.99
CA PRO A 216 -1.42 -22.25 22.36
C PRO A 216 -2.79 -22.39 21.70
N MET A 217 -3.86 -22.10 22.44
CA MET A 217 -5.22 -22.17 21.88
C MET A 217 -5.46 -21.11 20.81
N THR A 218 -4.78 -19.96 20.88
CA THR A 218 -4.89 -18.87 19.92
C THR A 218 -3.53 -18.30 19.55
N ILE A 219 -3.43 -17.75 18.34
CA ILE A 219 -2.26 -17.03 17.86
C ILE A 219 -2.68 -15.68 17.28
N THR A 220 -1.73 -14.75 17.26
CA THR A 220 -1.90 -13.43 16.64
C THR A 220 -1.23 -13.44 15.27
N VAL A 221 -1.99 -13.12 14.22
CA VAL A 221 -1.51 -13.15 12.83
C VAL A 221 -1.76 -11.81 12.15
N GLY A 222 -0.83 -11.40 11.30
CA GLY A 222 -0.98 -10.22 10.45
C GLY A 222 -1.60 -10.61 9.12
N ILE A 223 -2.73 -9.99 8.77
CA ILE A 223 -3.33 -10.09 7.44
C ILE A 223 -2.70 -9.02 6.55
N SER A 224 -2.34 -9.46 5.35
CA SER A 224 -1.75 -8.65 4.31
C SER A 224 -2.61 -8.82 3.04
N PRO A 225 -2.74 -7.79 2.19
CA PRO A 225 -3.50 -7.88 0.95
C PRO A 225 -2.72 -8.63 -0.15
N TYR A 226 -1.46 -9.00 0.13
CA TYR A 226 -0.59 -9.68 -0.81
C TYR A 226 -0.82 -11.20 -0.77
N LEU A 227 -1.05 -11.79 -1.95
CA LEU A 227 -1.34 -13.21 -2.09
C LEU A 227 -0.13 -14.11 -1.82
N HIS A 228 1.08 -13.56 -1.88
CA HIS A 228 2.34 -14.29 -1.71
C HIS A 228 3.15 -13.73 -0.54
N CYS A 229 3.41 -14.57 0.45
CA CYS A 229 4.18 -14.22 1.65
C CYS A 229 5.61 -13.74 1.33
N SER A 230 6.22 -14.20 0.24
CA SER A 230 7.54 -13.73 -0.24
C SER A 230 7.53 -12.26 -0.66
N ASP A 231 6.41 -11.80 -1.23
CA ASP A 231 6.28 -10.42 -1.70
C ASP A 231 6.06 -9.48 -0.52
N TRP A 232 5.39 -9.98 0.52
CA TRP A 232 5.18 -9.26 1.78
C TRP A 232 6.44 -9.16 2.64
N LEU A 233 7.12 -10.28 2.92
CA LEU A 233 8.31 -10.35 3.79
C LEU A 233 9.50 -9.56 3.22
N ASN A 234 9.71 -9.60 1.91
CA ASN A 234 10.87 -8.96 1.29
C ASN A 234 10.65 -7.47 0.97
N ALA A 235 9.40 -7.00 0.95
CA ALA A 235 9.08 -5.63 0.56
C ALA A 235 8.70 -4.71 1.74
N GLY A 236 8.93 -5.15 2.99
CA GLY A 236 8.71 -4.33 4.19
C GLY A 236 7.27 -3.81 4.32
N GLN A 237 6.30 -4.51 3.73
CA GLN A 237 4.93 -4.00 3.60
C GLN A 237 4.22 -3.99 4.95
N PRO A 238 3.40 -2.97 5.23
CA PRO A 238 2.65 -2.91 6.47
C PRO A 238 1.67 -4.10 6.57
N ILE A 239 1.39 -4.50 7.80
CA ILE A 239 0.28 -5.39 8.11
C ILE A 239 -1.00 -4.54 8.06
N ASP A 240 -1.98 -4.95 7.25
CA ASP A 240 -3.26 -4.24 7.14
C ASP A 240 -4.10 -4.41 8.40
N GLU A 241 -4.12 -5.64 8.93
CA GLU A 241 -4.91 -5.99 10.10
C GLU A 241 -4.19 -7.04 10.95
N ILE A 242 -4.26 -6.91 12.28
CA ILE A 242 -3.79 -7.94 13.20
C ILE A 242 -5.02 -8.60 13.82
N ILE A 243 -5.18 -9.90 13.59
CA ILE A 243 -6.28 -10.68 14.16
C ILE A 243 -5.75 -11.74 15.14
N THR A 244 -6.58 -12.09 16.11
CA THR A 244 -6.36 -13.28 16.95
C THR A 244 -7.25 -14.39 16.42
N ILE A 245 -6.65 -15.53 16.08
CA ILE A 245 -7.34 -16.70 15.53
C ILE A 245 -7.02 -17.93 16.38
N ASP A 246 -7.97 -18.88 16.45
CA ASP A 246 -7.72 -20.19 17.04
C ASP A 246 -6.60 -20.90 16.26
N PHE A 247 -5.64 -21.47 16.98
CA PHE A 247 -4.49 -22.10 16.35
C PHE A 247 -4.90 -23.28 15.46
N LYS A 248 -5.92 -24.06 15.85
CA LYS A 248 -6.41 -25.18 15.03
C LYS A 248 -7.05 -24.69 13.74
N ASP A 249 -7.73 -23.54 13.79
CA ASP A 249 -8.33 -22.94 12.58
C ASP A 249 -7.26 -22.40 11.65
N TYR A 250 -6.22 -21.76 12.18
CA TYR A 250 -5.05 -21.33 11.39
C TYR A 250 -4.37 -22.52 10.72
N VAL A 251 -4.04 -23.57 11.48
CA VAL A 251 -3.42 -24.80 10.96
C VAL A 251 -4.28 -25.44 9.89
N ARG A 252 -5.61 -25.44 10.04
CA ARG A 252 -6.52 -26.05 9.06
C ARG A 252 -6.59 -25.26 7.75
N GLN A 253 -6.54 -23.93 7.81
CA GLN A 253 -6.85 -23.07 6.65
C GLN A 253 -5.59 -22.58 5.93
N VAL A 254 -4.48 -22.38 6.66
CA VAL A 254 -3.30 -21.66 6.15
C VAL A 254 -2.15 -22.62 5.84
N LEU A 255 -1.81 -23.53 6.75
CA LEU A 255 -0.66 -24.43 6.58
C LEU A 255 -0.73 -25.31 5.31
N PRO A 256 -1.89 -25.88 4.92
CA PRO A 256 -1.97 -26.65 3.68
C PRO A 256 -1.71 -25.82 2.43
N ASN A 257 -1.92 -24.50 2.45
CA ASN A 257 -1.66 -23.66 1.28
C ASN A 257 -0.21 -23.17 1.23
N GLU A 258 0.39 -22.88 2.38
CA GLU A 258 1.74 -22.34 2.44
C GLU A 258 2.84 -23.41 2.39
N TRP A 259 2.56 -24.62 2.89
CA TRP A 259 3.61 -25.63 3.13
C TRP A 259 3.49 -26.87 2.24
N ILE A 260 2.41 -27.05 1.48
CA ILE A 260 2.25 -28.22 0.62
C ILE A 260 3.33 -28.33 -0.45
N SER A 261 3.89 -27.20 -0.89
CA SER A 261 5.05 -27.17 -1.80
C SER A 261 6.36 -27.60 -1.13
N ALA A 262 6.43 -27.56 0.20
CA ALA A 262 7.57 -27.99 1.00
C ALA A 262 7.43 -29.43 1.54
N TRP A 263 6.26 -30.05 1.38
CA TRP A 263 6.05 -31.44 1.79
C TRP A 263 6.71 -32.38 0.78
N LEU A 264 7.36 -33.44 1.29
CA LEU A 264 7.87 -34.50 0.44
C LEU A 264 6.68 -35.18 -0.28
N PRO A 265 6.78 -35.50 -1.58
CA PRO A 265 5.68 -36.14 -2.32
C PRO A 265 5.15 -37.42 -1.67
N GLN A 266 5.98 -38.12 -0.89
CA GLN A 266 5.61 -39.33 -0.15
C GLN A 266 4.72 -39.05 1.08
N SER A 267 4.68 -37.81 1.58
CA SER A 267 3.83 -37.38 2.70
C SER A 267 2.42 -36.99 2.27
N LEU A 268 2.15 -36.98 0.95
CA LEU A 268 0.87 -36.60 0.33
C LEU A 268 0.10 -37.81 -0.23
N GLN A 269 0.55 -39.03 0.04
CA GLN A 269 -0.12 -40.29 -0.34
C GLN A 269 -0.94 -40.86 0.81
#